data_AF-A0A1H8N2I7-F1
#
_entry.id   AF-A0A1H8N2I7-F1
#
_cell.length_a   1.000
_cell.length_b   1.000
_cell.length_c   1.000
_cell.angle_alpha   90.00
_cell.angle_beta   90.00
_cell.angle_gamma   90.00
#
_symmetry.space_group_name_H-M   'P 1'
#
loop_
_entity.id
_entity.type
_entity.pdbx_description
1 polymer ?
#
loop_
_entity_poly.entity_id
_entity_poly.type
_entity_poly.pdbx_seq_one_letter_code
_entity_poly.pdbx_strand_id
1 'polypeptide(L)'
;MIARHPRCWDRDEIVFDPIHYLPLLEQKINALDQAAPLQGWNLPEEFATLRRLMEARMHRHGRREYVQVLRLLETFHLADLHAAVRQALQMGAIGFDAVKHLLLCRVERRPPRLDLDCYPYLPKATVEKTEARSYMRLLSGGAEGVA
;
A
#
# COMPACT_ATOMS: atom_id res chain seq x y z
N MET A 1 -14.07 -16.33 49.53
CA MET A 1 -14.74 -15.99 48.26
C MET A 1 -13.90 -16.57 47.13
N ILE A 2 -14.31 -17.72 46.60
CA ILE A 2 -13.51 -18.54 45.69
C ILE A 2 -14.03 -18.28 44.27
N ALA A 3 -13.18 -17.76 43.39
CA ALA A 3 -13.51 -17.50 41.99
C ALA A 3 -13.77 -18.83 41.27
N ARG A 4 -15.03 -19.06 40.86
CA ARG A 4 -15.37 -20.15 39.94
C ARG A 4 -15.01 -19.71 38.53
N HIS A 5 -13.94 -20.28 37.98
CA HIS A 5 -13.71 -20.23 36.55
C HIS A 5 -14.40 -21.44 35.91
N PRO A 6 -15.27 -21.26 34.90
CA PRO A 6 -15.79 -22.38 34.13
C PRO A 6 -14.64 -23.03 33.37
N ARG A 7 -14.49 -24.35 33.55
CA ARG A 7 -13.54 -25.17 32.79
C ARG A 7 -14.09 -25.32 31.36
N CYS A 8 -13.48 -24.64 30.39
CA CYS A 8 -13.70 -24.90 28.96
C CYS A 8 -12.81 -26.07 28.53
N TRP A 9 -13.40 -27.05 27.86
CA TRP A 9 -12.82 -28.35 27.49
C TRP A 9 -12.80 -28.60 25.98
N ASP A 10 -12.76 -27.57 25.13
CA ASP A 10 -12.61 -27.78 23.69
C ASP A 10 -11.14 -27.73 23.26
N ARG A 11 -10.63 -28.94 23.01
CA ARG A 11 -9.33 -29.28 22.47
C ARG A 11 -9.35 -29.14 20.93
N ASP A 12 -8.24 -28.63 20.38
CA ASP A 12 -7.76 -28.93 19.02
C ASP A 12 -8.44 -28.31 17.79
N GLU A 13 -8.90 -27.05 17.84
CA GLU A 13 -8.91 -26.25 16.62
C GLU A 13 -7.56 -25.52 16.47
N ILE A 14 -6.64 -26.15 15.76
CA ILE A 14 -5.50 -25.43 15.16
C ILE A 14 -6.10 -24.52 14.10
N VAL A 15 -6.49 -23.31 14.50
CA VAL A 15 -6.76 -22.21 13.57
C VAL A 15 -5.42 -21.91 12.91
N PHE A 16 -5.19 -22.52 11.75
CA PHE A 16 -4.07 -22.17 10.87
C PHE A 16 -4.33 -20.76 10.36
N ASP A 17 -3.93 -19.76 11.12
CA ASP A 17 -3.93 -18.39 10.65
C ASP A 17 -2.73 -18.22 9.69
N PRO A 18 -2.94 -18.13 8.36
CA PRO A 18 -1.87 -18.03 7.38
C PRO A 18 -0.97 -16.81 7.61
N ILE A 19 -1.46 -15.81 8.36
CA ILE A 19 -0.72 -14.62 8.79
C ILE A 19 0.51 -15.01 9.62
N HIS A 20 0.40 -16.04 10.47
CA HIS A 20 1.47 -16.45 11.39
C HIS A 20 2.68 -17.09 10.68
N TYR A 21 2.52 -17.49 9.40
CA TYR A 21 3.59 -18.07 8.58
C TYR A 21 4.31 -17.03 7.71
N LEU A 22 3.82 -15.78 7.64
CA LEU A 22 4.41 -14.73 6.82
C LEU A 22 5.86 -14.34 7.20
N PRO A 23 6.26 -14.31 8.49
CA PRO A 23 7.67 -14.08 8.86
C PRO A 23 8.62 -15.18 8.34
N LEU A 24 8.15 -16.43 8.27
CA LEU A 24 8.90 -17.56 7.70
C LEU A 24 9.03 -17.45 6.18
N LEU A 25 8.01 -16.90 5.52
CA LEU A 25 7.97 -16.70 4.07
C LEU A 25 8.87 -15.56 3.59
N GLU A 26 9.12 -14.55 4.42
CA GLU A 26 10.09 -13.49 4.11
C GLU A 26 11.54 -14.03 4.03
N GLN A 27 11.88 -15.02 4.85
CA GLN A 27 13.19 -15.68 4.83
C GLN A 27 13.33 -16.68 3.66
N LYS A 28 12.23 -17.33 3.25
CA LYS A 28 12.18 -18.26 2.12
C LYS A 28 11.11 -17.85 1.11
N ILE A 29 11.38 -16.77 0.37
CA ILE A 29 10.44 -16.17 -0.60
C ILE A 29 9.99 -17.18 -1.68
N ASN A 30 10.86 -18.13 -2.05
CA ASN A 30 10.53 -19.19 -3.02
C ASN A 30 9.51 -20.22 -2.48
N ALA A 31 9.22 -20.23 -1.17
CA ALA A 31 8.23 -21.10 -0.56
C ALA A 31 6.81 -20.50 -0.58
N LEU A 32 6.63 -19.25 -1.05
CA LEU A 32 5.29 -18.64 -1.17
C LEU A 32 4.37 -19.46 -2.08
N ASP A 33 4.90 -20.03 -3.17
CA ASP A 33 4.15 -20.91 -4.07
C ASP A 33 4.00 -22.35 -3.53
N GLN A 34 4.85 -22.74 -2.57
CA GLN A 34 4.86 -24.09 -1.98
C GLN A 34 4.19 -24.14 -0.59
N ALA A 35 3.73 -23.02 -0.06
CA ALA A 35 3.06 -22.96 1.23
C ALA A 35 1.65 -23.53 1.07
N ALA A 36 1.51 -24.82 1.41
CA ALA A 36 0.23 -25.52 1.47
C ALA A 36 -0.90 -24.75 2.22
N PRO A 37 -0.62 -23.98 3.29
CA PRO A 37 -1.66 -23.18 3.96
C PRO A 37 -2.19 -21.98 3.13
N LEU A 38 -1.42 -21.49 2.15
CA LEU A 38 -1.83 -20.35 1.31
C LEU A 38 -2.67 -20.77 0.10
N GLN A 39 -2.62 -22.04 -0.32
CA GLN A 39 -3.37 -22.53 -1.50
C GLN A 39 -4.89 -22.56 -1.29
N GLY A 40 -5.36 -22.58 -0.04
CA GLY A 40 -6.78 -22.48 0.33
C GLY A 40 -7.19 -21.09 0.83
N TRP A 41 -6.31 -20.10 0.77
CA TRP A 41 -6.61 -18.77 1.29
C TRP A 41 -7.48 -18.01 0.28
N ASN A 42 -8.74 -17.76 0.66
CA ASN A 42 -9.71 -17.04 -0.17
C ASN A 42 -9.42 -15.53 -0.18
N LEU A 43 -8.34 -15.15 -0.88
CA LEU A 43 -7.96 -13.75 -1.10
C LEU A 43 -8.74 -13.19 -2.31
N PRO A 44 -9.15 -11.91 -2.24
CA PRO A 44 -9.74 -11.23 -3.39
C PRO A 44 -8.82 -11.22 -4.62
N GLU A 45 -9.41 -11.26 -5.82
CA GLU A 45 -8.70 -11.35 -7.12
C GLU A 45 -7.69 -10.20 -7.35
N GLU A 46 -7.93 -9.05 -6.74
CA GLU A 46 -7.05 -7.88 -6.80
C GLU A 46 -5.65 -8.18 -6.24
N PHE A 47 -5.52 -9.08 -5.26
CA PHE A 47 -4.21 -9.50 -4.74
C PHE A 47 -3.44 -10.33 -5.77
N ALA A 48 -4.11 -11.23 -6.49
CA ALA A 48 -3.51 -11.99 -7.57
C ALA A 48 -3.05 -11.07 -8.72
N THR A 49 -3.86 -10.05 -9.03
CA THR A 49 -3.51 -9.03 -10.03
C THR A 49 -2.30 -8.21 -9.59
N LEU A 50 -2.27 -7.73 -8.33
CA LEU A 50 -1.14 -7.01 -7.77
C LEU A 50 0.14 -7.85 -7.83
N ARG A 51 0.07 -9.12 -7.41
CA ARG A 51 1.19 -10.06 -7.47
C ARG A 51 1.76 -10.16 -8.89
N ARG A 52 0.90 -10.40 -9.88
CA ARG A 52 1.31 -10.52 -11.28
C ARG A 52 2.01 -9.26 -11.79
N LEU A 53 1.48 -8.08 -11.43
CA LEU A 53 2.05 -6.80 -11.84
C LEU A 53 3.40 -6.51 -11.15
N MET A 54 3.53 -6.81 -9.86
CA MET A 54 4.79 -6.70 -9.13
C MET A 54 5.85 -7.65 -9.69
N GLU A 55 5.49 -8.91 -9.97
CA GLU A 55 6.40 -9.89 -10.57
C GLU A 55 6.82 -9.49 -11.99
N ALA A 56 5.90 -8.95 -12.78
CA ALA A 56 6.22 -8.47 -14.13
C ALA A 56 7.17 -7.26 -14.12
N ARG A 57 7.00 -6.34 -13.17
CA ARG A 57 7.79 -5.10 -13.10
C ARG A 57 9.14 -5.27 -12.39
N MET A 58 9.20 -6.11 -11.36
CA MET A 58 10.34 -6.17 -10.42
C MET A 58 10.85 -7.59 -10.17
N HIS A 59 10.35 -8.60 -10.89
CA HIS A 59 10.78 -10.00 -10.82
C HIS A 59 10.89 -10.52 -9.38
N ARG A 60 12.10 -10.94 -8.95
CA ARG A 60 12.35 -11.45 -7.59
C ARG A 60 12.07 -10.41 -6.50
N HIS A 61 12.28 -9.12 -6.78
CA HIS A 61 11.99 -8.05 -5.83
C HIS A 61 10.48 -7.85 -5.68
N GLY A 62 9.72 -7.98 -6.77
CA GLY A 62 8.25 -7.89 -6.74
C GLY A 62 7.59 -8.96 -5.88
N ARG A 63 8.12 -10.19 -5.87
CA ARG A 63 7.65 -11.25 -4.96
C ARG A 63 7.87 -10.88 -3.50
N ARG A 64 8.99 -10.22 -3.21
CA ARG A 64 9.38 -9.81 -1.87
C ARG A 64 8.49 -8.68 -1.36
N GLU A 65 8.21 -7.69 -2.20
CA GLU A 65 7.24 -6.64 -1.90
C GLU A 65 5.82 -7.19 -1.71
N TYR A 66 5.42 -8.17 -2.53
CA TYR A 66 4.11 -8.81 -2.36
C TYR A 66 3.98 -9.52 -1.01
N VAL A 67 5.03 -10.22 -0.56
CA VAL A 67 5.08 -10.76 0.81
C VAL A 67 4.91 -9.64 1.84
N GLN A 68 5.63 -8.53 1.69
CA GLN A 68 5.51 -7.38 2.60
C GLN A 68 4.09 -6.79 2.62
N VAL A 69 3.39 -6.74 1.48
CA VAL A 69 1.99 -6.34 1.42
C VAL A 69 1.11 -7.31 2.20
N LEU A 70 1.31 -8.62 2.03
CA LEU A 70 0.57 -9.63 2.82
C LEU A 70 0.86 -9.51 4.32
N ARG A 71 2.10 -9.17 4.71
CA ARG A 71 2.47 -8.91 6.12
C ARG A 71 1.70 -7.76 6.75
N LEU A 72 1.15 -6.83 5.99
CA LEU A 72 0.28 -5.79 6.55
C LEU A 72 -0.98 -6.39 7.18
N LEU A 73 -1.39 -7.59 6.80
CA LEU A 73 -2.50 -8.31 7.45
C LEU A 73 -2.18 -8.75 8.89
N GLU A 74 -0.90 -8.77 9.31
CA GLU A 74 -0.51 -8.98 10.71
C GLU A 74 -1.05 -7.86 11.62
N THR A 75 -1.20 -6.65 11.09
CA THR A 75 -1.54 -5.44 11.87
C THR A 75 -2.88 -4.83 11.47
N PHE A 76 -3.31 -5.02 10.22
CA PHE A 76 -4.48 -4.35 9.64
C PHE A 76 -5.53 -5.34 9.15
N HIS A 77 -6.81 -4.92 9.15
CA HIS A 77 -7.89 -5.74 8.65
C HIS A 77 -7.83 -5.94 7.13
N LEU A 78 -8.22 -7.13 6.67
CA LEU A 78 -8.27 -7.50 5.25
C LEU A 78 -9.11 -6.53 4.41
N ALA A 79 -10.22 -6.04 4.95
CA ALA A 79 -11.10 -5.09 4.25
C ALA A 79 -10.39 -3.77 3.93
N ASP A 80 -9.60 -3.25 4.87
CA ASP A 80 -8.84 -2.00 4.68
C ASP A 80 -7.68 -2.19 3.71
N LEU A 81 -6.97 -3.33 3.82
CA LEU A 81 -5.89 -3.66 2.89
C LEU A 81 -6.42 -3.89 1.47
N HIS A 82 -7.52 -4.62 1.31
CA HIS A 82 -8.16 -4.85 0.02
C HIS A 82 -8.54 -3.51 -0.65
N ALA A 83 -9.15 -2.59 0.11
CA ALA A 83 -9.48 -1.27 -0.42
C ALA A 83 -8.23 -0.48 -0.84
N ALA A 84 -7.14 -0.54 -0.06
CA ALA A 84 -5.87 0.10 -0.40
C ALA A 84 -5.22 -0.50 -1.65
N VAL A 85 -5.23 -1.84 -1.79
CA VAL A 85 -4.74 -2.55 -2.98
C VAL A 85 -5.55 -2.18 -4.22
N ARG A 86 -6.88 -2.18 -4.12
CA ARG A 86 -7.76 -1.77 -5.22
C ARG A 86 -7.47 -0.33 -5.65
N GLN A 87 -7.27 0.58 -4.70
CA GLN A 87 -6.92 1.96 -5.00
C GLN A 87 -5.54 2.09 -5.65
N ALA A 88 -4.54 1.34 -5.16
CA ALA A 88 -3.19 1.31 -5.75
C ALA A 88 -3.22 0.83 -7.20
N LEU A 89 -4.00 -0.21 -7.50
CA LEU A 89 -4.21 -0.72 -8.85
C LEU A 89 -4.86 0.32 -9.77
N GLN A 90 -5.88 1.03 -9.29
CA GLN A 90 -6.54 2.10 -10.05
C GLN A 90 -5.60 3.26 -10.40
N MET A 91 -4.67 3.60 -9.50
CA MET A 91 -3.69 4.66 -9.73
C MET A 91 -2.42 4.20 -10.48
N GLY A 92 -2.28 2.89 -10.74
CA GLY A 92 -1.06 2.31 -11.30
C GLY A 92 0.16 2.38 -10.36
N ALA A 93 -0.06 2.67 -9.07
CA ALA A 93 0.97 2.79 -8.06
C ALA A 93 1.32 1.40 -7.48
N ILE A 94 1.94 0.57 -8.31
CA ILE A 94 2.26 -0.83 -8.00
C ILE A 94 3.60 -0.88 -7.24
N GLY A 95 3.52 -0.87 -5.91
CA GLY A 95 4.67 -1.00 -5.01
C GLY A 95 4.22 -1.12 -3.54
N PHE A 96 5.04 -1.73 -2.69
CA PHE A 96 4.73 -1.90 -1.26
C PHE A 96 4.45 -0.57 -0.55
N ASP A 97 5.33 0.41 -0.73
CA ASP A 97 5.21 1.71 -0.05
C ASP A 97 3.92 2.45 -0.42
N ALA A 98 3.49 2.34 -1.68
CA ALA A 98 2.25 2.94 -2.15
C ALA A 98 1.03 2.30 -1.46
N VAL A 99 0.95 0.96 -1.43
CA VAL A 99 -0.14 0.25 -0.76
C VAL A 99 -0.16 0.56 0.73
N LYS A 100 1.01 0.55 1.39
CA LYS A 100 1.16 0.90 2.81
C LYS A 100 0.69 2.32 3.09
N HIS A 101 1.09 3.29 2.27
CA HIS A 101 0.69 4.68 2.43
C HIS A 101 -0.83 4.85 2.33
N LEU A 102 -1.47 4.24 1.31
CA LEU A 102 -2.92 4.30 1.14
C LEU A 102 -3.68 3.64 2.29
N LEU A 103 -3.15 2.51 2.79
CA LEU A 103 -3.70 1.83 3.97
C LEU A 103 -3.64 2.74 5.20
N LEU A 104 -2.49 3.36 5.47
CA LEU A 104 -2.33 4.30 6.58
C LEU A 104 -3.26 5.50 6.46
N CYS A 105 -3.35 6.13 5.28
CA CYS A 105 -4.29 7.23 5.05
C CYS A 105 -5.74 6.83 5.37
N ARG A 106 -6.12 5.58 5.02
CA ARG A 106 -7.45 5.05 5.26
C ARG A 106 -7.73 4.81 6.74
N VAL A 107 -6.79 4.17 7.44
CA VAL A 107 -6.92 3.83 8.86
C VAL A 107 -6.87 5.09 9.74
N GLU A 108 -5.93 6.00 9.47
CA GLU A 108 -5.82 7.24 10.23
C GLU A 108 -6.93 8.23 9.93
N ARG A 109 -7.70 8.03 8.84
CA ARG A 109 -8.75 8.93 8.34
C ARG A 109 -8.28 10.39 8.26
N ARG A 110 -6.98 10.62 8.00
CA ARG A 110 -6.45 11.98 7.92
C ARG A 110 -6.99 12.61 6.63
N PRO A 111 -7.87 13.62 6.70
CA PRO A 111 -8.15 14.41 5.52
C PRO A 111 -6.83 15.05 5.08
N PRO A 112 -6.58 15.23 3.77
CA PRO A 112 -5.44 15.99 3.29
C PRO A 112 -5.55 17.41 3.88
N ARG A 113 -4.79 17.69 4.94
CA ARG A 113 -4.78 18.99 5.62
C ARG A 113 -3.91 19.94 4.81
N LEU A 114 -4.41 20.38 3.67
CA LEU A 114 -3.95 21.63 3.06
C LEU A 114 -5.11 22.60 2.98
N ASP A 115 -5.62 22.97 4.16
CA ASP A 115 -6.58 24.06 4.30
C ASP A 115 -5.79 25.37 4.42
N LEU A 116 -5.72 26.11 3.32
CA LEU A 116 -5.04 27.40 3.25
C LEU A 116 -5.84 28.49 4.00
N ASP A 117 -7.13 28.26 4.28
CA ASP A 117 -7.99 29.20 5.00
C ASP A 117 -7.71 29.19 6.52
N CYS A 118 -7.07 28.14 7.04
CA CYS A 118 -6.62 28.05 8.44
C CYS A 118 -5.40 28.92 8.77
N TYR A 119 -4.80 29.63 7.79
CA TYR A 119 -3.57 30.39 7.97
C TYR A 119 -3.79 31.90 7.73
N PRO A 120 -4.19 32.66 8.77
CA PRO A 120 -4.56 34.08 8.63
C PRO A 120 -3.39 35.00 8.23
N TYR A 121 -2.15 34.52 8.38
CA TYR A 121 -0.94 35.23 7.98
C TYR A 121 -0.41 34.79 6.59
N LEU A 122 -1.02 33.80 5.94
CA LEU A 122 -0.59 33.36 4.62
C LEU A 122 -1.11 34.35 3.57
N PRO A 123 -0.24 34.97 2.75
CA PRO A 123 -0.69 35.79 1.64
C PRO A 123 -1.54 34.94 0.69
N LYS A 124 -2.73 35.42 0.32
CA LYS A 124 -3.55 34.75 -0.70
C LYS A 124 -2.80 34.77 -2.02
N ALA A 125 -2.22 33.64 -2.40
CA ALA A 125 -1.54 33.51 -3.68
C ALA A 125 -2.59 33.42 -4.79
N THR A 126 -2.86 34.54 -5.46
CA THR A 126 -3.62 34.55 -6.72
C THR A 126 -2.68 34.03 -7.81
N VAL A 127 -2.61 32.71 -7.97
CA VAL A 127 -1.84 32.10 -9.04
C VAL A 127 -2.68 32.17 -10.31
N GLU A 128 -2.28 33.02 -11.26
CA GLU A 128 -2.86 33.00 -12.60
C GLU A 128 -2.63 31.62 -13.23
N LYS A 129 -3.62 31.10 -13.96
CA LYS A 129 -3.47 29.83 -14.68
C LYS A 129 -2.27 29.96 -15.62
N THR A 130 -1.22 29.19 -15.37
CA THR A 130 -0.04 29.17 -16.23
C THR A 130 -0.44 28.72 -17.62
N GLU A 131 -0.39 29.63 -18.59
CA GLU A 131 -0.57 29.29 -19.99
C GLU A 131 0.71 28.65 -20.52
N ALA A 132 0.62 27.44 -21.08
CA ALA A 132 1.77 26.70 -21.59
C ALA A 132 2.60 27.50 -22.62
N ARG A 133 1.96 28.40 -23.38
CA ARG A 133 2.63 29.29 -24.35
C ARG A 133 3.64 30.25 -23.71
N SER A 134 3.47 30.62 -22.43
CA SER A 134 4.39 31.52 -21.71
C SER A 134 5.76 30.88 -21.52
N TYR A 135 5.84 29.55 -21.43
CA TYR A 135 7.11 28.81 -21.36
C TYR A 135 7.89 28.81 -22.68
N MET A 136 7.21 28.97 -23.83
CA MET A 136 7.88 29.02 -25.14
C MET A 136 8.83 30.21 -25.26
N ARG A 137 8.61 31.30 -24.49
CA ARG A 137 9.54 32.44 -24.42
C ARG A 137 10.89 32.09 -23.81
N LEU A 138 10.95 31.08 -22.95
CA LEU A 138 12.20 30.61 -22.35
C LEU A 138 13.07 29.84 -23.36
N LEU A 139 12.46 29.30 -24.41
CA LEU A 139 13.19 28.64 -25.51
C LEU A 139 13.79 29.64 -26.51
N SER A 140 13.25 30.86 -26.60
CA SER A 140 13.74 31.92 -27.50
C SER A 140 14.91 32.75 -26.94
N GLY A 141 15.30 32.56 -25.68
CA GLY A 141 16.38 33.33 -25.03
C GLY A 141 17.79 32.72 -25.12
N GLY A 142 17.97 31.65 -25.91
CA GLY A 142 19.24 30.90 -25.99
C GLY A 142 20.18 31.28 -27.13
N ALA A 143 19.91 32.34 -27.89
CA ALA A 143 20.73 32.70 -29.05
C ALA A 143 20.87 34.22 -29.23
N GLU A 144 21.51 34.91 -28.27
CA GLU A 144 22.19 36.17 -28.56
C GLU A 144 23.22 36.44 -27.47
N GLY A 145 24.48 36.13 -27.79
CA GLY A 145 25.58 36.30 -26.87
C GLY A 145 26.88 35.71 -27.37
N VAL A 146 27.29 35.98 -28.62
CA VAL A 146 28.72 36.06 -29.00
C VAL A 146 28.88 36.97 -30.24
N ALA A 147 29.80 37.95 -30.08
CA ALA A 147 30.47 38.82 -31.05
C ALA A 147 29.72 40.06 -31.56
#